data_AF-A0A7S4M5U9-F1
#
_entry.id   AF-A0A7S4M5U9-F1
#
_cell.length_a   1.000
_cell.length_b   1.000
_cell.length_c   1.000
_cell.angle_alpha   90.00
_cell.angle_beta   90.00
_cell.angle_gamma   90.00
#
_symmetry.space_group_name_H-M   'P 1'
#
loop_
_entity.id
_entity.type
_entity.pdbx_description
1 polymer ?
#
loop_
_entity_poly.entity_id
_entity_poly.type
_entity_poly.pdbx_seq_one_letter_code
_entity_poly.pdbx_strand_id
1 'polypeptide(L)'
;SMSAPHPQTQQHHPEAEIIDVATSSLLAIHPDRTQYGARLSVVNPEHSDVAIVFSRRDRSYRPTELVQGAVIVTAKDGWYHQEIDLVVTGEVRMTCPPVSLGAPEPPSDASPPPNTIPRPRSSPDSSSRSTRTLVERSVLLKPRGRLDAGMHRLSFTFPLLGIGGEPLLETYRGKFIEVVYTASVRIERGMFSRTLEKKAEFAVRAHPAERPTGDEHKLLKPVPIRITPTSITENAVQHVPPNGFAITSKAGINQPSPVDAGSLPNFHIRGHFDSALWSLDDPITGEVAVLSSAKPVKSVEVRLNRVEGVCQESGGEMPLSPGQSSARAGGGFIISRTEVQTHRIAEGDVPRGVSLPVHFVLPTLLVCPTVASGLAFRIGWELEVQILFFDGTKVTEPYPVVLYRGQ
;
A
#
# COMPACT_ATOMS: atom_id res chain seq x y z
N SER A 1 52.54 -16.82 -57.87
CA SER A 1 51.75 -17.65 -56.94
C SER A 1 52.51 -17.76 -55.63
N MET A 2 51.74 -17.78 -54.53
CA MET A 2 52.12 -18.15 -53.16
C MET A 2 52.73 -17.07 -52.24
N SER A 3 51.85 -16.73 -51.30
CA SER A 3 51.84 -15.88 -50.11
C SER A 3 52.73 -16.35 -48.96
N ALA A 4 53.24 -15.38 -48.21
CA ALA A 4 53.77 -15.51 -46.84
C ALA A 4 52.71 -15.07 -45.80
N PRO A 5 52.82 -15.49 -44.52
CA PRO A 5 51.67 -15.58 -43.60
C PRO A 5 51.44 -14.33 -42.72
N HIS A 6 50.19 -14.13 -42.32
CA HIS A 6 49.70 -13.16 -41.33
C HIS A 6 49.76 -13.72 -39.90
N PRO A 7 50.01 -12.88 -38.87
CA PRO A 7 49.80 -13.22 -37.46
C PRO A 7 48.39 -12.87 -36.99
N GLN A 8 47.78 -13.74 -36.18
CA GLN A 8 46.52 -13.47 -35.46
C GLN A 8 46.80 -13.04 -34.01
N THR A 9 46.21 -11.92 -33.61
CA THR A 9 46.26 -11.36 -32.25
C THR A 9 45.03 -11.82 -31.46
N GLN A 10 45.25 -12.43 -30.30
CA GLN A 10 44.21 -12.82 -29.33
C GLN A 10 43.69 -11.59 -28.57
N GLN A 11 42.36 -11.51 -28.39
CA GLN A 11 41.68 -10.55 -27.54
C GLN A 11 41.64 -11.03 -26.09
N HIS A 12 42.01 -10.14 -25.17
CA HIS A 12 41.89 -10.26 -23.71
C HIS A 12 40.62 -9.54 -23.24
N HIS A 13 39.86 -10.18 -22.34
CA HIS A 13 38.97 -9.52 -21.38
C HIS A 13 39.21 -10.14 -20.00
N PRO A 14 39.42 -9.34 -18.93
CA PRO A 14 39.48 -9.84 -17.56
C PRO A 14 38.14 -9.65 -16.83
N GLU A 15 37.69 -10.68 -16.11
CA GLU A 15 36.65 -10.58 -15.08
C GLU A 15 37.27 -10.07 -13.77
N ALA A 16 36.60 -9.10 -13.15
CA ALA A 16 36.95 -8.54 -11.85
C ALA A 16 36.00 -9.07 -10.77
N GLU A 17 36.59 -9.55 -9.68
CA GLU A 17 35.96 -9.90 -8.41
C GLU A 17 35.24 -8.71 -7.76
N ILE A 18 34.07 -8.95 -7.18
CA ILE A 18 33.53 -8.16 -6.07
C ILE A 18 33.15 -9.11 -4.94
N ILE A 19 33.71 -8.80 -3.77
CA ILE A 19 33.61 -9.45 -2.47
C ILE A 19 32.24 -9.11 -1.85
N ASP A 20 31.49 -10.10 -1.38
CA ASP A 20 30.29 -9.91 -0.57
C ASP A 20 30.48 -10.54 0.82
N VAL A 21 30.35 -9.73 1.86
CA VAL A 21 30.61 -10.10 3.26
C VAL A 21 29.29 -10.32 4.00
N ALA A 22 29.11 -11.57 4.41
CA ALA A 22 28.40 -12.05 5.59
C ALA A 22 26.89 -11.77 5.72
N THR A 23 26.09 -12.78 5.34
CA THR A 23 24.89 -13.16 6.11
C THR A 23 25.07 -14.58 6.66
N SER A 24 25.04 -14.69 7.98
CA SER A 24 25.23 -15.92 8.73
C SER A 24 23.91 -16.70 8.83
N SER A 25 23.97 -17.94 8.33
CA SER A 25 23.37 -19.14 8.92
C SER A 25 21.85 -19.27 8.94
N LEU A 26 21.30 -19.86 7.87
CA LEU A 26 20.16 -20.79 7.97
C LEU A 26 20.39 -21.93 6.95
N LEU A 27 20.65 -23.12 7.49
CA LEU A 27 20.92 -24.37 6.78
C LEU A 27 19.82 -24.68 5.75
N ALA A 28 20.22 -24.73 4.48
CA ALA A 28 19.47 -25.38 3.41
C ALA A 28 19.58 -26.90 3.56
N ILE A 29 18.45 -27.60 3.65
CA ILE A 29 18.40 -29.06 3.57
C ILE A 29 18.20 -29.41 2.10
N HIS A 30 19.23 -29.96 1.48
CA HIS A 30 19.21 -30.59 0.16
C HIS A 30 18.66 -32.03 0.29
N PRO A 31 17.84 -32.55 -0.64
CA PRO A 31 17.41 -33.94 -0.62
C PRO A 31 18.42 -34.85 -1.35
N ASP A 32 18.47 -36.10 -0.90
CA ASP A 32 19.19 -37.27 -1.43
C ASP A 32 20.70 -37.43 -1.20
N ARG A 33 21.03 -38.21 -0.16
CA ARG A 33 21.70 -39.52 -0.33
C ARG A 33 21.66 -40.34 0.96
N THR A 34 21.22 -41.58 0.82
CA THR A 34 21.26 -42.66 1.81
C THR A 34 22.68 -43.00 2.25
N GLN A 35 22.93 -43.05 3.56
CA GLN A 35 23.69 -44.08 4.31
C GLN A 35 24.07 -43.56 5.70
N TYR A 36 24.11 -44.48 6.68
CA TYR A 36 24.26 -44.31 8.13
C TYR A 36 22.99 -43.99 8.91
N GLY A 37 22.49 -45.02 9.60
CA GLY A 37 21.56 -44.89 10.70
C GLY A 37 22.20 -44.11 11.85
N ALA A 38 21.97 -42.79 11.85
CA ALA A 38 22.08 -41.99 13.05
C ALA A 38 20.68 -41.91 13.67
N ARG A 39 20.51 -42.52 14.85
CA ARG A 39 19.43 -42.15 15.77
C ARG A 39 19.46 -40.63 15.88
N LEU A 40 18.48 -39.94 15.30
CA LEU A 40 18.14 -38.57 15.70
C LEU A 40 17.87 -38.65 17.20
N SER A 41 18.85 -38.25 18.00
CA SER A 41 18.67 -38.08 19.43
C SER A 41 17.52 -37.09 19.58
N VAL A 42 16.39 -37.59 20.09
CA VAL A 42 15.25 -36.76 20.47
C VAL A 42 15.75 -35.86 21.59
N VAL A 43 16.22 -34.67 21.23
CA VAL A 43 16.47 -33.62 22.20
C VAL A 43 15.10 -33.27 22.73
N ASN A 44 14.82 -33.67 23.97
CA ASN A 44 13.59 -33.27 24.64
C ASN A 44 13.56 -31.74 24.66
N PRO A 45 12.54 -31.11 24.07
CA PRO A 45 12.52 -29.66 23.97
C PRO A 45 12.30 -29.05 25.35
N GLU A 46 13.02 -27.98 25.69
CA GLU A 46 12.94 -27.37 27.03
C GLU A 46 11.55 -26.79 27.35
N HIS A 47 10.83 -26.36 26.30
CA HIS A 47 9.49 -25.79 26.34
C HIS A 47 8.64 -26.32 25.19
N SER A 48 7.31 -26.29 25.36
CA SER A 48 6.41 -26.54 24.23
C SER A 48 6.17 -25.26 23.44
N ASP A 49 6.18 -25.36 22.12
CA ASP A 49 6.04 -24.23 21.19
C ASP A 49 5.24 -24.64 19.95
N VAL A 50 4.76 -23.64 19.20
CA VAL A 50 4.03 -23.83 17.95
C VAL A 50 4.47 -22.83 16.88
N ALA A 51 4.74 -23.35 15.68
CA ALA A 51 5.13 -22.56 14.52
C ALA A 51 4.22 -22.87 13.32
N ILE A 52 3.95 -21.85 12.49
CA ILE A 52 3.24 -22.00 11.22
C ILE A 52 4.28 -21.81 10.10
N VAL A 53 4.40 -22.81 9.23
CA VAL A 53 5.34 -22.81 8.11
C VAL A 53 4.54 -22.94 6.82
N PHE A 54 4.55 -21.92 5.99
CA PHE A 54 4.00 -21.97 4.63
C PHE A 54 4.97 -22.67 3.68
N SER A 55 4.44 -23.39 2.69
CA SER A 55 5.24 -24.04 1.66
C SER A 55 5.90 -23.04 0.71
N ARG A 56 5.25 -21.90 0.41
CA ARG A 56 5.83 -20.83 -0.41
C ARG A 56 6.76 -19.94 0.42
N ARG A 57 7.97 -19.69 -0.09
CA ARG A 57 8.98 -18.87 0.57
C ARG A 57 8.57 -17.40 0.70
N ASP A 58 7.99 -16.84 -0.36
CA ASP A 58 7.52 -15.45 -0.41
C ASP A 58 6.16 -15.24 0.27
N ARG A 59 5.51 -16.35 0.69
CA ARG A 59 4.20 -16.37 1.33
C ARG A 59 3.16 -15.55 0.57
N SER A 60 3.28 -15.48 -0.75
CA SER A 60 2.38 -14.70 -1.60
C SER A 60 1.49 -15.64 -2.40
N TYR A 61 0.20 -15.33 -2.43
CA TYR A 61 -0.82 -16.14 -3.09
C TYR A 61 -1.77 -15.25 -3.90
N ARG A 62 -2.31 -15.79 -4.99
CA ARG A 62 -3.39 -15.19 -5.78
C ARG A 62 -4.73 -15.80 -5.36
N PRO A 63 -5.87 -15.14 -5.63
CA PRO A 63 -7.18 -15.73 -5.43
C PRO A 63 -7.27 -17.11 -6.10
N THR A 64 -8.01 -18.03 -5.48
CA THR A 64 -8.21 -19.43 -5.89
C THR A 64 -7.00 -20.37 -5.74
N GLU A 65 -5.78 -19.86 -5.52
CA GLU A 65 -4.62 -20.71 -5.31
C GLU A 65 -4.68 -21.51 -3.99
N LEU A 66 -4.02 -22.66 -3.98
CA LEU A 66 -3.91 -23.48 -2.77
C LEU A 66 -2.85 -22.89 -1.83
N VAL A 67 -3.26 -22.53 -0.62
CA VAL A 67 -2.37 -22.20 0.48
C VAL A 67 -2.00 -23.50 1.19
N GLN A 68 -0.71 -23.79 1.24
CA GLN A 68 -0.18 -25.04 1.78
C GLN A 68 0.90 -24.77 2.81
N GLY A 69 1.04 -25.68 3.76
CA GLY A 69 2.05 -25.59 4.79
C GLY A 69 1.91 -26.65 5.85
N ALA A 70 2.57 -26.43 6.98
CA ALA A 70 2.41 -27.25 8.17
C ALA A 70 2.48 -26.40 9.44
N VAL A 71 1.73 -26.85 10.45
CA VAL A 71 1.88 -26.40 11.83
C VAL A 71 2.85 -27.36 12.51
N ILE A 72 3.95 -26.83 13.01
CA ILE A 72 4.97 -27.56 13.75
C ILE A 72 4.68 -27.36 15.23
N VAL A 73 4.31 -28.44 15.92
CA VAL A 73 4.06 -28.43 17.35
C VAL A 73 5.21 -29.16 18.03
N THR A 74 5.93 -28.44 18.88
CA THR A 74 6.97 -29.01 19.72
C THR A 74 6.36 -29.23 21.10
N ALA A 75 6.29 -30.49 21.55
CA ALA A 75 5.74 -30.85 22.85
C ALA A 75 6.82 -31.41 23.76
N LYS A 76 6.93 -30.84 24.97
CA LYS A 76 7.93 -31.23 25.97
C LYS A 76 7.62 -32.59 26.59
N ASP A 77 6.52 -32.67 27.33
CA ASP A 77 6.15 -33.87 28.12
C ASP A 77 4.93 -34.60 27.53
N GLY A 78 4.49 -34.17 26.35
CA GLY A 78 3.18 -34.47 25.81
C GLY A 78 2.04 -33.89 26.65
N TRP A 79 0.88 -33.69 26.04
CA TRP A 79 -0.27 -33.08 26.72
C TRP A 79 -1.57 -33.40 26.00
N TYR A 80 -2.67 -33.28 26.72
CA TYR A 80 -4.01 -33.40 26.15
C TYR A 80 -4.46 -32.06 25.57
N HIS A 81 -5.22 -32.12 24.48
CA HIS A 81 -5.83 -30.96 23.84
C HIS A 81 -7.24 -31.26 23.37
N GLN A 82 -8.06 -30.20 23.24
CA GLN A 82 -9.43 -30.31 22.74
C GLN A 82 -9.49 -30.43 21.23
N GLU A 83 -8.72 -29.61 20.53
CA GLU A 83 -8.52 -29.68 19.09
C GLU A 83 -7.31 -28.84 18.72
N ILE A 84 -6.77 -29.08 17.54
CA ILE A 84 -5.77 -28.20 16.92
C ILE A 84 -6.35 -27.81 15.58
N ASP A 85 -6.73 -26.55 15.45
CA ASP A 85 -7.27 -25.97 14.25
C ASP A 85 -6.36 -24.84 13.75
N LEU A 86 -6.35 -24.68 12.43
CA LEU A 86 -5.78 -23.53 11.76
C LEU A 86 -6.91 -22.63 11.32
N VAL A 87 -7.02 -21.46 11.95
CA VAL A 87 -7.98 -20.43 11.58
C VAL A 87 -7.29 -19.46 10.62
N VAL A 88 -7.94 -19.18 9.50
CA VAL A 88 -7.45 -18.29 8.45
C VAL A 88 -8.42 -17.14 8.33
N THR A 89 -7.94 -15.93 8.56
CA THR A 89 -8.72 -14.71 8.45
C THR A 89 -8.12 -13.78 7.40
N GLY A 90 -8.99 -13.13 6.63
CA GLY A 90 -8.65 -12.03 5.74
C GLY A 90 -9.55 -10.87 6.10
N GLU A 91 -8.98 -9.72 6.44
CA GLU A 91 -9.72 -8.59 6.99
C GLU A 91 -9.29 -7.29 6.32
N VAL A 92 -10.27 -6.44 6.00
CA VAL A 92 -10.05 -5.01 5.78
C VAL A 92 -10.33 -4.28 7.08
N ARG A 93 -9.31 -3.59 7.61
CA ARG A 93 -9.40 -2.75 8.80
C ARG A 93 -9.37 -1.30 8.34
N MET A 94 -10.40 -0.56 8.74
CA MET A 94 -10.53 0.86 8.45
C MET A 94 -10.45 1.63 9.76
N THR A 95 -9.60 2.65 9.80
CA THR A 95 -9.47 3.57 10.94
C THR A 95 -9.87 4.97 10.49
N CYS A 96 -10.95 5.48 11.07
CA CYS A 96 -11.47 6.81 10.81
C CYS A 96 -11.11 7.75 11.97
N PRO A 97 -10.36 8.84 11.75
CA PRO A 97 -10.04 9.78 12.80
C PRO A 97 -11.27 10.50 13.37
N PRO A 98 -11.19 11.05 14.60
CA PRO A 98 -12.31 11.71 15.26
C PRO A 98 -12.86 12.90 14.47
N VAL A 99 -14.17 13.11 14.54
CA VAL A 99 -14.82 14.35 14.10
C VAL A 99 -14.38 15.47 15.04
N SER A 100 -13.47 16.34 14.60
CA SER A 100 -13.31 17.65 15.21
C SER A 100 -14.40 18.55 14.63
N LEU A 101 -15.61 18.51 15.20
CA LEU A 101 -16.55 19.60 15.02
C LEU A 101 -15.86 20.82 15.60
N GLY A 102 -15.38 21.72 14.73
CA GLY A 102 -14.80 22.98 15.16
C GLY A 102 -15.83 23.70 16.02
N ALA A 103 -15.64 23.67 17.34
CA ALA A 103 -16.33 24.61 18.20
C ALA A 103 -15.86 26.01 17.73
N PRO A 104 -16.77 26.96 17.50
CA PRO A 104 -16.35 28.32 17.19
C PRO A 104 -15.39 28.79 18.29
N GLU A 105 -14.19 29.25 17.90
CA GLU A 105 -13.33 29.96 18.84
C GLU A 105 -14.13 31.16 19.37
N PRO A 106 -14.25 31.33 20.69
CA PRO A 106 -14.88 32.52 21.23
C PRO A 106 -14.07 33.74 20.75
N PRO A 107 -14.75 34.85 20.39
CA PRO A 107 -14.07 36.06 19.96
C PRO A 107 -13.05 36.49 21.03
N SER A 108 -11.89 36.99 20.58
CA SER A 108 -10.73 37.35 21.42
C SER A 108 -11.01 38.40 22.49
N ASP A 109 -12.20 39.02 22.50
CA ASP A 109 -12.59 40.09 23.42
C ASP A 109 -13.67 39.69 24.46
N ALA A 110 -14.02 38.41 24.58
CA ALA A 110 -14.95 37.96 25.63
C ALA A 110 -14.20 37.28 26.78
N SER A 111 -14.06 37.98 27.91
CA SER A 111 -13.66 37.34 29.17
C SER A 111 -14.70 36.29 29.58
N PRO A 112 -14.30 35.06 29.93
CA PRO A 112 -15.25 34.03 30.31
C PRO A 112 -15.94 34.40 31.63
N PRO A 113 -17.26 34.15 31.78
CA PRO A 113 -17.97 34.44 33.01
C PRO A 113 -17.41 33.60 34.18
N PRO A 114 -17.39 34.15 35.41
CA PRO A 114 -16.61 33.61 36.53
C PRO A 114 -17.11 32.28 37.14
N ASN A 115 -17.93 31.48 36.44
CA ASN A 115 -18.47 30.22 36.99
C ASN A 115 -18.68 29.10 35.95
N THR A 116 -17.91 29.08 34.87
CA THR A 116 -18.01 27.98 33.89
C THR A 116 -17.09 26.82 34.28
N ILE A 117 -17.68 25.72 34.76
CA ILE A 117 -16.98 24.46 35.01
C ILE A 117 -16.35 23.98 33.69
N PRO A 118 -15.05 23.68 33.62
CA PRO A 118 -14.44 23.12 32.41
C PRO A 118 -15.12 21.78 32.10
N ARG A 119 -15.81 21.68 30.96
CA ARG A 119 -16.26 20.37 30.46
C ARG A 119 -15.00 19.51 30.27
N PRO A 120 -15.01 18.24 30.71
CA PRO A 120 -13.87 17.37 30.51
C PRO A 120 -13.58 17.29 29.01
N ARG A 121 -12.31 17.55 28.64
CA ARG A 121 -11.81 17.37 27.28
C ARG A 121 -12.22 15.96 26.84
N SER A 122 -12.91 15.85 25.71
CA SER A 122 -13.18 14.56 25.09
C SER A 122 -11.88 13.77 25.01
N SER A 123 -11.96 12.50 25.36
CA SER A 123 -10.85 11.56 25.37
C SER A 123 -10.06 11.61 24.06
N PRO A 124 -8.72 11.56 24.10
CA PRO A 124 -7.87 11.63 22.90
C PRO A 124 -8.03 10.44 21.92
N ASP A 125 -8.80 9.40 22.27
CA ASP A 125 -8.93 8.15 21.52
C ASP A 125 -10.35 7.91 20.95
N SER A 126 -10.89 8.86 20.19
CA SER A 126 -12.22 8.74 19.55
C SER A 126 -12.18 8.32 18.07
N SER A 127 -11.10 7.69 17.61
CA SER A 127 -11.04 7.14 16.25
C SER A 127 -11.99 5.95 16.12
N SER A 128 -12.94 6.00 15.18
CA SER A 128 -13.80 4.86 14.87
C SER A 128 -13.00 3.82 14.08
N ARG A 129 -13.14 2.53 14.45
CA ARG A 129 -12.55 1.41 13.71
C ARG A 129 -13.65 0.50 13.22
N SER A 130 -13.62 0.16 11.94
CA SER A 130 -14.50 -0.83 11.34
C SER A 130 -13.68 -1.91 10.65
N THR A 131 -14.19 -3.14 10.69
CA THR A 131 -13.54 -4.29 10.06
C THR A 131 -14.53 -4.97 9.12
N ARG A 132 -14.08 -5.30 7.91
CA ARG A 132 -14.80 -6.15 6.96
C ARG A 132 -14.02 -7.44 6.79
N THR A 133 -14.66 -8.57 7.08
CA THR A 133 -14.07 -9.90 6.87
C THR A 133 -14.20 -10.29 5.39
N LEU A 134 -13.09 -10.61 4.75
CA LEU A 134 -13.00 -11.12 3.37
C LEU A 134 -12.87 -12.64 3.34
N VAL A 135 -12.14 -13.21 4.31
CA VAL A 135 -11.90 -14.66 4.42
C VAL A 135 -12.10 -15.05 5.88
N GLU A 136 -12.83 -16.13 6.10
CA GLU A 136 -12.91 -16.81 7.39
C GLU A 136 -12.98 -18.31 7.12
N ARG A 137 -11.99 -19.04 7.62
CA ARG A 137 -11.93 -20.49 7.47
C ARG A 137 -11.25 -21.13 8.66
N SER A 138 -11.78 -22.27 9.11
CA SER A 138 -11.08 -23.16 10.04
C SER A 138 -10.72 -24.47 9.34
N VAL A 139 -9.49 -24.93 9.55
CA VAL A 139 -8.98 -26.21 9.07
C VAL A 139 -8.60 -27.07 10.27
N LEU A 140 -9.38 -28.12 10.55
CA LEU A 140 -9.09 -29.06 11.62
C LEU A 140 -7.83 -29.86 11.28
N LEU A 141 -6.77 -29.69 12.08
CA LEU A 141 -5.49 -30.37 11.90
C LEU A 141 -5.38 -31.64 12.75
N LYS A 142 -5.92 -31.60 13.96
CA LYS A 142 -5.95 -32.75 14.86
C LYS A 142 -7.18 -32.68 15.79
N PRO A 143 -8.04 -33.72 15.83
CA PRO A 143 -9.14 -33.81 16.79
C PRO A 143 -8.66 -33.90 18.23
N ARG A 144 -9.59 -33.83 19.19
CA ARG A 144 -9.31 -34.05 20.62
C ARG A 144 -8.46 -35.28 20.85
N GLY A 145 -7.46 -35.15 21.72
CA GLY A 145 -6.59 -36.27 22.03
C GLY A 145 -5.36 -35.86 22.83
N ARG A 146 -4.40 -36.79 22.84
CA ARG A 146 -3.08 -36.58 23.42
C ARG A 146 -2.07 -36.38 22.30
N LEU A 147 -1.16 -35.44 22.51
CA LEU A 147 0.02 -35.22 21.69
C LEU A 147 1.22 -35.69 22.49
N ASP A 148 1.98 -36.66 21.97
CA ASP A 148 3.13 -37.23 22.67
C ASP A 148 4.29 -36.23 22.75
N ALA A 149 5.26 -36.48 23.64
CA ALA A 149 6.48 -35.70 23.67
C ALA A 149 7.22 -35.78 22.31
N GLY A 150 7.84 -34.68 21.90
CA GLY A 150 8.57 -34.55 20.64
C GLY A 150 7.93 -33.55 19.66
N MET A 151 8.38 -33.61 18.42
CA MET A 151 7.96 -32.70 17.35
C MET A 151 6.89 -33.35 16.46
N HIS A 152 5.78 -32.65 16.27
CA HIS A 152 4.65 -33.08 15.45
C HIS A 152 4.47 -32.13 14.27
N ARG A 153 4.34 -32.68 13.07
CA ARG A 153 4.09 -31.93 11.84
C ARG A 153 2.66 -32.16 11.39
N LEU A 154 1.83 -31.12 11.46
CA LEU A 154 0.43 -31.15 11.06
C LEU A 154 0.25 -30.36 9.77
N SER A 155 0.19 -31.06 8.64
CA SER A 155 0.07 -30.42 7.32
C SER A 155 -1.31 -29.82 7.09
N PHE A 156 -1.37 -28.69 6.39
CA PHE A 156 -2.62 -28.08 5.96
C PHE A 156 -2.58 -27.72 4.47
N THR A 157 -3.74 -27.72 3.83
CA THR A 157 -3.93 -27.23 2.47
C THR A 157 -5.36 -26.75 2.33
N PHE A 158 -5.56 -25.57 1.75
CA PHE A 158 -6.90 -25.03 1.50
C PHE A 158 -6.89 -24.04 0.32
N PRO A 159 -7.99 -23.91 -0.45
CA PRO A 159 -8.09 -22.97 -1.56
C PRO A 159 -8.37 -21.53 -1.07
N LEU A 160 -7.58 -20.54 -1.47
CA LEU A 160 -7.79 -19.16 -1.02
C LEU A 160 -9.02 -18.54 -1.70
N LEU A 161 -10.15 -18.51 -1.00
CA LEU A 161 -11.44 -18.04 -1.51
C LEU A 161 -12.08 -17.07 -0.53
N GLY A 162 -12.71 -16.02 -1.05
CA GLY A 162 -13.50 -15.08 -0.26
C GLY A 162 -14.81 -15.68 0.24
N ILE A 163 -15.32 -15.14 1.34
CA ILE A 163 -16.63 -15.50 1.88
C ILE A 163 -17.69 -15.16 0.82
N GLY A 164 -18.61 -16.08 0.56
CA GLY A 164 -19.70 -15.86 -0.41
C GLY A 164 -19.24 -15.67 -1.87
N GLY A 165 -17.98 -15.97 -2.20
CA GLY A 165 -17.43 -15.72 -3.53
C GLY A 165 -16.96 -14.28 -3.76
N GLU A 166 -16.93 -13.44 -2.73
CA GLU A 166 -16.41 -12.08 -2.81
C GLU A 166 -14.96 -12.06 -3.31
N PRO A 167 -14.60 -11.09 -4.18
CA PRO A 167 -13.24 -10.96 -4.66
C PRO A 167 -12.30 -10.60 -3.51
N LEU A 168 -11.11 -11.22 -3.51
CA LEU A 168 -10.07 -10.89 -2.55
C LEU A 168 -9.33 -9.62 -2.99
N LEU A 169 -8.92 -8.83 -2.01
CA LEU A 169 -8.15 -7.63 -2.22
C LEU A 169 -6.67 -7.91 -2.05
N GLU A 170 -5.86 -7.11 -2.73
CA GLU A 170 -4.42 -7.16 -2.52
C GLU A 170 -4.07 -6.75 -1.09
N THR A 171 -3.12 -7.45 -0.48
CA THR A 171 -2.57 -7.10 0.83
C THR A 171 -1.99 -5.69 0.78
N TYR A 172 -2.44 -4.85 1.69
CA TYR A 172 -2.19 -3.42 1.63
C TYR A 172 -2.09 -2.86 3.05
N ARG A 173 -1.15 -1.94 3.27
CA ARG A 173 -1.01 -1.22 4.55
C ARG A 173 -0.84 0.27 4.30
N GLY A 174 -1.87 1.02 4.65
CA GLY A 174 -1.89 2.46 4.56
C GLY A 174 -2.16 3.13 5.90
N LYS A 175 -2.49 4.42 5.83
CA LYS A 175 -2.75 5.26 7.00
C LYS A 175 -4.11 4.97 7.62
N PHE A 176 -5.13 4.78 6.77
CA PHE A 176 -6.50 4.55 7.22
C PHE A 176 -6.99 3.16 6.89
N ILE A 177 -6.40 2.50 5.90
CA ILE A 177 -6.85 1.19 5.42
C ILE A 177 -5.71 0.19 5.57
N GLU A 178 -6.02 -0.97 6.16
CA GLU A 178 -5.16 -2.15 6.09
C GLU A 178 -5.96 -3.34 5.56
N VAL A 179 -5.40 -4.08 4.61
CA VAL A 179 -5.91 -5.36 4.14
C VAL A 179 -4.89 -6.43 4.55
N VAL A 180 -5.27 -7.29 5.49
CA VAL A 180 -4.36 -8.25 6.14
C VAL A 180 -4.93 -9.65 6.09
N TYR A 181 -4.07 -10.62 5.75
CA TYR A 181 -4.40 -12.04 5.78
C TYR A 181 -3.51 -12.77 6.77
N THR A 182 -4.13 -13.51 7.69
CA THR A 182 -3.47 -14.16 8.82
C THR A 182 -3.90 -15.61 8.92
N ALA A 183 -2.94 -16.51 9.15
CA ALA A 183 -3.18 -17.85 9.65
C ALA A 183 -2.85 -17.87 11.15
N SER A 184 -3.76 -18.37 11.98
CA SER A 184 -3.62 -18.47 13.42
C SER A 184 -3.90 -19.88 13.90
N VAL A 185 -3.12 -20.32 14.88
CA VAL A 185 -3.33 -21.58 15.60
C VAL A 185 -3.39 -21.25 17.08
N ARG A 186 -4.38 -21.81 17.77
CA ARG A 186 -4.56 -21.69 19.21
C ARG A 186 -4.79 -23.08 19.79
N ILE A 187 -3.92 -23.51 20.71
CA ILE A 187 -3.97 -24.85 21.28
C ILE A 187 -4.10 -24.77 22.80
N GLU A 188 -5.27 -25.15 23.30
CA GLU A 188 -5.55 -25.28 24.72
C GLU A 188 -5.06 -26.66 25.23
N ARG A 189 -4.17 -26.65 26.22
CA ARG A 189 -3.42 -27.83 26.69
C ARG A 189 -3.86 -28.35 28.08
N GLY A 190 -5.13 -28.14 28.41
CA GLY A 190 -5.73 -28.39 29.73
C GLY A 190 -5.73 -27.17 30.66
N MET A 191 -6.45 -27.26 31.79
CA MET A 191 -6.80 -26.11 32.65
C MET A 191 -5.61 -25.37 33.28
N PHE A 192 -4.48 -26.06 33.49
CA PHE A 192 -3.31 -25.49 34.18
C PHE A 192 -2.13 -25.17 33.25
N SER A 193 -2.25 -25.53 31.97
CA SER A 193 -1.19 -25.32 30.97
C SER A 193 -1.43 -24.03 30.21
N ARG A 194 -0.37 -23.26 29.96
CA ARG A 194 -0.47 -22.09 29.07
C ARG A 194 -0.92 -22.51 27.66
N THR A 195 -1.92 -21.82 27.12
CA THR A 195 -2.34 -21.93 25.72
C THR A 195 -1.20 -21.57 24.79
N LEU A 196 -0.95 -22.41 23.79
CA LEU A 196 0.01 -22.11 22.72
C LEU A 196 -0.69 -21.37 21.60
N GLU A 197 -0.14 -20.25 21.18
CA GLU A 197 -0.73 -19.42 20.13
C GLU A 197 0.35 -18.95 19.17
N LYS A 198 0.06 -19.05 17.87
CA LYS A 198 0.89 -18.45 16.82
C LYS A 198 0.01 -17.83 15.77
N LYS A 199 0.42 -16.66 15.29
CA LYS A 199 -0.14 -15.98 14.13
C LYS A 199 0.97 -15.79 13.10
N ALA A 200 0.65 -16.00 11.84
CA ALA A 200 1.55 -15.78 10.73
C ALA A 200 0.79 -15.12 9.57
N GLU A 201 1.32 -14.00 9.10
CA GLU A 201 0.76 -13.30 7.95
C GLU A 201 1.28 -13.91 6.64
N PHE A 202 0.42 -13.85 5.62
CA PHE A 202 0.77 -14.14 4.24
C PHE A 202 0.16 -13.06 3.34
N ALA A 203 0.77 -12.83 2.18
CA ALA A 203 0.31 -11.82 1.25
C ALA A 203 -0.65 -12.43 0.23
N VAL A 204 -1.68 -11.67 -0.09
CA VAL A 204 -2.56 -11.90 -1.23
C VAL A 204 -2.21 -10.86 -2.28
N ARG A 205 -1.85 -11.29 -3.48
CA ARG A 205 -1.74 -10.44 -4.65
C ARG A 205 -3.05 -10.52 -5.40
N ALA A 206 -3.59 -9.39 -5.85
CA ALA A 206 -4.76 -9.42 -6.71
C ALA A 206 -4.48 -10.33 -7.92
N HIS A 207 -5.51 -11.04 -8.39
CA HIS A 207 -5.43 -11.65 -9.71
C HIS A 207 -5.10 -10.54 -10.71
N PRO A 208 -4.36 -10.81 -11.80
CA PRO A 208 -4.35 -9.92 -12.94
C PRO A 208 -5.79 -9.54 -13.23
N ALA A 209 -6.12 -8.27 -13.00
CA ALA A 209 -7.44 -7.79 -13.34
C ALA A 209 -7.52 -7.91 -14.86
N GLU A 210 -8.59 -8.53 -15.36
CA GLU A 210 -8.97 -8.21 -16.73
C GLU A 210 -9.06 -6.70 -16.79
N ARG A 211 -8.30 -6.14 -17.72
CA ARG A 211 -8.28 -4.73 -18.07
C ARG A 211 -9.72 -4.15 -17.94
N PRO A 212 -9.97 -3.08 -17.14
CA PRO A 212 -11.30 -2.50 -16.95
C PRO A 212 -12.09 -2.32 -18.26
N THR A 213 -13.04 -3.21 -18.55
CA THR A 213 -13.65 -3.41 -19.88
C THR A 213 -14.62 -2.32 -20.37
N GLY A 214 -14.75 -1.19 -19.68
CA GLY A 214 -15.76 -0.15 -19.99
C GLY A 214 -15.19 1.18 -20.49
N ASP A 215 -14.52 1.93 -19.60
CA ASP A 215 -14.02 3.29 -19.85
C ASP A 215 -12.54 3.35 -20.29
N GLU A 216 -11.97 2.19 -20.60
CA GLU A 216 -10.55 2.03 -20.94
C GLU A 216 -10.06 2.92 -22.06
N HIS A 217 -10.83 3.02 -23.15
CA HIS A 217 -10.47 3.85 -24.29
C HIS A 217 -10.35 5.34 -23.93
N LYS A 218 -10.95 5.80 -22.82
CA LYS A 218 -10.74 7.16 -22.33
C LYS A 218 -9.47 7.28 -21.51
N LEU A 219 -9.20 6.29 -20.65
CA LEU A 219 -8.02 6.30 -19.78
C LEU A 219 -6.72 6.00 -20.54
N LEU A 220 -6.78 5.27 -21.64
CA LEU A 220 -5.65 5.00 -22.53
C LEU A 220 -5.23 6.21 -23.39
N LYS A 221 -6.03 7.29 -23.38
CA LYS A 221 -5.66 8.50 -24.12
C LYS A 221 -4.62 9.31 -23.33
N PRO A 222 -3.73 10.02 -24.04
CA PRO A 222 -2.84 10.98 -23.43
C PRO A 222 -3.58 11.97 -22.52
N VAL A 223 -3.09 12.11 -21.30
CA VAL A 223 -3.60 13.06 -20.29
C VAL A 223 -2.82 14.36 -20.44
N PRO A 224 -3.42 15.45 -20.97
CA PRO A 224 -2.68 16.68 -21.23
C PRO A 224 -2.28 17.37 -19.92
N ILE A 225 -1.01 17.75 -19.84
CA ILE A 225 -0.48 18.61 -18.78
C ILE A 225 -0.52 20.05 -19.27
N ARG A 226 -1.20 20.92 -18.53
CA ARG A 226 -1.26 22.36 -18.78
C ARG A 226 -1.29 23.09 -17.45
N ILE A 227 -0.16 23.70 -17.11
CA ILE A 227 -0.01 24.40 -15.83
C ILE A 227 0.29 25.87 -16.13
N THR A 228 -0.65 26.72 -15.74
CA THR A 228 -0.57 28.17 -15.80
C THR A 228 -1.01 28.76 -14.47
N PRO A 229 -0.66 30.01 -14.15
CA PRO A 229 -1.19 30.68 -12.95
C PRO A 229 -2.72 30.60 -12.84
N THR A 230 -3.43 30.73 -13.97
CA THR A 230 -4.89 30.64 -14.02
C THR A 230 -5.42 29.25 -13.69
N SER A 231 -4.82 28.18 -14.24
CA SER A 231 -5.31 26.81 -14.00
C SER A 231 -5.20 26.41 -12.54
N ILE A 232 -4.14 26.82 -11.84
CA ILE A 232 -3.93 26.54 -10.42
C ILE A 232 -4.96 27.26 -9.56
N THR A 233 -5.28 28.51 -9.89
CA THR A 233 -6.27 29.29 -9.14
C THR A 233 -7.68 28.74 -9.33
N GLU A 234 -8.03 28.25 -10.51
CA GLU A 234 -9.30 27.57 -10.76
C GLU A 234 -9.40 26.26 -9.97
N ASN A 235 -8.32 25.46 -9.95
CA ASN A 235 -8.28 24.20 -9.20
C ASN A 235 -8.33 24.41 -7.67
N ALA A 236 -7.68 25.44 -7.14
CA ALA A 236 -7.72 25.79 -5.71
C ALA A 236 -9.14 26.15 -5.23
N VAL A 237 -9.95 26.77 -6.10
CA VAL A 237 -11.35 27.15 -5.81
C VAL A 237 -12.30 25.95 -5.88
N GLN A 238 -12.03 24.95 -6.72
CA GLN A 238 -12.88 23.75 -6.85
C GLN A 238 -12.70 22.72 -5.72
N HIS A 239 -11.56 22.72 -5.03
CA HIS A 239 -11.27 21.77 -3.95
C HIS A 239 -11.84 22.14 -2.57
N VAL A 240 -12.47 23.31 -2.42
CA VAL A 240 -13.23 23.66 -1.21
C VAL A 240 -14.69 23.27 -1.43
N PRO A 241 -15.20 22.18 -0.82
CA PRO A 241 -16.59 21.81 -0.99
C PRO A 241 -17.50 22.92 -0.44
N PRO A 242 -18.55 23.35 -1.16
CA PRO A 242 -19.42 24.46 -0.76
C PRO A 242 -20.23 24.19 0.52
N ASN A 243 -20.23 22.94 1.02
CA ASN A 243 -21.01 22.53 2.18
C ASN A 243 -20.11 21.86 3.23
N GLY A 244 -19.43 22.67 4.07
CA GLY A 244 -19.12 22.37 5.48
C GLY A 244 -18.53 21.01 5.90
N PHE A 245 -18.05 20.17 4.99
CA PHE A 245 -17.40 18.92 5.34
C PHE A 245 -15.95 19.22 5.72
N ALA A 246 -15.67 19.08 7.02
CA ALA A 246 -14.34 19.19 7.55
C ALA A 246 -13.42 18.18 6.85
N ILE A 247 -12.59 18.66 5.94
CA ILE A 247 -11.26 18.09 5.76
C ILE A 247 -10.62 18.29 7.13
N THR A 248 -10.55 17.26 7.97
CA THR A 248 -9.66 17.26 9.14
C THR A 248 -8.21 17.17 8.66
N SER A 249 -7.83 18.04 7.74
CA SER A 249 -6.47 18.52 7.62
C SER A 249 -6.27 19.48 8.79
N LYS A 250 -5.85 18.93 9.94
CA LYS A 250 -4.58 19.46 10.43
C LYS A 250 -3.66 19.32 9.24
N ALA A 251 -3.33 20.46 8.63
CA ALA A 251 -2.41 20.59 7.53
C ALA A 251 -1.51 19.35 7.47
N GLY A 252 -1.70 18.51 6.45
CA GLY A 252 -0.59 17.67 6.04
C GLY A 252 0.57 18.64 5.89
N ILE A 253 1.69 18.37 6.54
CA ILE A 253 2.85 19.27 6.64
C ILE A 253 3.35 19.77 5.26
N ASN A 254 2.78 19.29 4.14
CA ASN A 254 3.15 19.63 2.78
C ASN A 254 1.98 20.04 1.84
N GLN A 255 0.81 20.48 2.33
CA GLN A 255 -0.18 21.11 1.43
C GLN A 255 -0.03 22.64 1.49
N PRO A 256 0.48 23.31 0.44
CA PRO A 256 0.59 24.77 0.46
C PRO A 256 -0.80 25.40 0.47
N SER A 257 -0.96 26.44 1.29
CA SER A 257 -2.11 27.34 1.30
C SER A 257 -2.43 27.83 -0.13
N PRO A 258 -3.69 28.17 -0.45
CA PRO A 258 -4.03 28.77 -1.74
C PRO A 258 -3.12 29.96 -2.01
N VAL A 259 -2.33 29.89 -3.09
CA VAL A 259 -1.42 30.96 -3.48
C VAL A 259 -2.25 32.04 -4.17
N ASP A 260 -2.25 33.27 -3.65
CA ASP A 260 -2.95 34.38 -4.30
C ASP A 260 -2.48 34.54 -5.74
N ALA A 261 -3.42 34.56 -6.69
CA ALA A 261 -3.16 34.59 -8.14
C ALA A 261 -2.18 35.69 -8.56
N GLY A 262 -2.18 36.83 -7.87
CA GLY A 262 -1.29 37.97 -8.13
C GLY A 262 0.15 37.79 -7.67
N SER A 263 0.46 36.73 -6.92
CA SER A 263 1.80 36.43 -6.40
C SER A 263 2.55 35.37 -7.21
N LEU A 264 1.84 34.59 -8.04
CA LEU A 264 2.46 33.58 -8.88
C LEU A 264 3.22 34.25 -10.05
N PRO A 265 4.45 33.79 -10.36
CA PRO A 265 5.12 34.25 -11.57
C PRO A 265 4.28 33.88 -12.80
N ASN A 266 4.40 34.65 -13.88
CA ASN A 266 3.83 34.21 -15.15
C ASN A 266 4.65 33.03 -15.69
N PHE A 267 4.03 31.90 -15.96
CA PHE A 267 4.68 30.74 -16.56
C PHE A 267 3.68 29.91 -17.35
N HIS A 268 4.21 29.10 -18.25
CA HIS A 268 3.44 28.18 -19.06
C HIS A 268 4.18 26.86 -19.18
N ILE A 269 3.61 25.81 -18.62
CA ILE A 269 4.13 24.45 -18.69
C ILE A 269 3.11 23.60 -19.44
N ARG A 270 3.62 22.78 -20.35
CA ARG A 270 2.80 21.89 -21.16
C ARG A 270 3.43 20.51 -21.21
N GLY A 271 2.61 19.50 -21.41
CA GLY A 271 3.07 18.13 -21.56
C GLY A 271 1.92 17.17 -21.72
N HIS A 272 2.20 15.91 -21.46
CA HIS A 272 1.20 14.87 -21.25
C HIS A 272 1.80 13.69 -20.49
N PHE A 273 0.93 12.92 -19.82
CA PHE A 273 1.19 11.50 -19.58
C PHE A 273 0.58 10.71 -20.73
N ASP A 274 1.17 9.58 -21.13
CA ASP A 274 0.66 8.81 -22.27
C ASP A 274 -0.70 8.16 -21.97
N SER A 275 -1.00 7.94 -20.69
CA SER A 275 -2.24 7.34 -20.21
C SER A 275 -2.56 7.77 -18.77
N ALA A 276 -3.82 7.58 -18.36
CA ALA A 276 -4.27 7.56 -16.97
C ALA A 276 -4.37 6.14 -16.40
N LEU A 277 -4.10 5.09 -17.18
CA LEU A 277 -4.23 3.68 -16.81
C LEU A 277 -2.88 2.96 -16.99
N TRP A 278 -2.31 2.47 -15.89
CA TRP A 278 -0.95 1.92 -15.89
C TRP A 278 -0.89 0.55 -15.23
N SER A 279 -0.14 -0.36 -15.85
CA SER A 279 0.25 -1.61 -15.19
C SER A 279 1.25 -1.29 -14.09
N LEU A 280 1.18 -2.01 -12.97
CA LEU A 280 2.20 -1.95 -11.91
C LEU A 280 3.59 -2.40 -12.38
N ASP A 281 3.65 -3.13 -13.49
CA ASP A 281 4.88 -3.69 -14.05
C ASP A 281 5.51 -2.76 -15.11
N ASP A 282 4.77 -1.75 -15.57
CA ASP A 282 5.21 -0.82 -16.61
C ASP A 282 5.59 0.54 -16.00
N PRO A 283 6.59 1.25 -16.56
CA PRO A 283 6.87 2.62 -16.17
C PRO A 283 5.75 3.56 -16.66
N ILE A 284 5.47 4.59 -15.86
CA ILE A 284 4.62 5.70 -16.30
C ILE A 284 5.44 6.59 -17.22
N THR A 285 4.93 6.81 -18.44
CA THR A 285 5.61 7.58 -19.49
C THR A 285 4.83 8.82 -19.93
N GLY A 286 5.56 9.76 -20.53
CA GLY A 286 5.02 11.02 -21.03
C GLY A 286 6.11 12.06 -21.28
N GLU A 287 5.72 13.31 -21.41
CA GLU A 287 6.63 14.44 -21.64
C GLU A 287 6.15 15.70 -20.92
N VAL A 288 7.09 16.51 -20.42
CA VAL A 288 6.82 17.83 -19.82
C VAL A 288 7.82 18.86 -20.35
N ALA A 289 7.35 20.04 -20.71
CA ALA A 289 8.19 21.14 -21.18
C ALA A 289 7.79 22.44 -20.49
N VAL A 290 8.81 23.21 -20.05
CA VAL A 290 8.62 24.60 -19.65
C VAL A 290 8.63 25.43 -20.93
N LEU A 291 7.49 26.00 -21.33
CA LEU A 291 7.40 26.80 -22.57
C LEU A 291 7.81 28.25 -22.32
N SER A 292 7.36 28.84 -21.22
CA SER A 292 7.76 30.17 -20.79
C SER A 292 7.73 30.26 -19.27
N SER A 293 8.57 31.12 -18.69
CA SER A 293 8.56 31.39 -17.25
C SER A 293 9.26 32.72 -16.96
N ALA A 294 8.57 33.60 -16.23
CA ALA A 294 9.08 34.90 -15.80
C ALA A 294 10.14 34.79 -14.70
N LYS A 295 10.19 33.65 -13.99
CA LYS A 295 11.21 33.35 -12.98
C LYS A 295 12.00 32.08 -13.33
N PRO A 296 13.26 31.97 -12.91
CA PRO A 296 14.02 30.74 -13.05
C PRO A 296 13.31 29.54 -12.41
N VAL A 297 13.12 28.47 -13.17
CA VAL A 297 12.50 27.22 -12.70
C VAL A 297 13.62 26.34 -12.18
N LYS A 298 13.68 26.09 -10.88
CA LYS A 298 14.74 25.32 -10.21
C LYS A 298 14.63 23.81 -10.43
N SER A 299 13.41 23.28 -10.50
CA SER A 299 13.20 21.87 -10.78
C SER A 299 11.80 21.59 -11.30
N VAL A 300 11.71 20.52 -12.09
CA VAL A 300 10.45 19.87 -12.47
C VAL A 300 10.47 18.47 -11.86
N GLU A 301 9.49 18.18 -11.02
CA GLU A 301 9.36 16.91 -10.31
C GLU A 301 8.02 16.25 -10.66
N VAL A 302 8.02 14.94 -10.84
CA VAL A 302 6.81 14.11 -10.90
C VAL A 302 6.75 13.32 -9.61
N ARG A 303 5.59 13.29 -8.95
CA ARG A 303 5.37 12.54 -7.71
C ARG A 303 4.25 11.55 -7.86
N LEU A 304 4.37 10.43 -7.18
CA LEU A 304 3.29 9.48 -6.99
C LEU A 304 2.74 9.66 -5.58
N ASN A 305 1.46 10.00 -5.49
CA ASN A 305 0.71 10.10 -4.25
C ASN A 305 -0.31 8.97 -4.16
N ARG A 306 -0.35 8.36 -2.98
CA ARG A 306 -1.40 7.44 -2.59
C ARG A 306 -2.58 8.22 -2.03
N VAL A 307 -3.77 7.91 -2.50
CA VAL A 307 -5.02 8.56 -2.09
C VAL A 307 -5.91 7.54 -1.39
N GLU A 308 -5.98 7.61 -0.06
CA GLU A 308 -6.86 6.77 0.75
C GLU A 308 -8.14 7.53 1.06
N GLY A 309 -9.28 6.86 0.95
CA GLY A 309 -10.57 7.41 1.40
C GLY A 309 -11.33 6.41 2.26
N VAL A 310 -11.94 6.87 3.35
CA VAL A 310 -12.81 6.05 4.19
C VAL A 310 -14.12 6.79 4.49
N CYS A 311 -15.23 6.06 4.47
CA CYS A 311 -16.54 6.55 4.91
C CYS A 311 -16.58 6.65 6.43
N GLN A 312 -17.14 7.75 6.95
CA GLN A 312 -17.24 7.98 8.39
C GLN A 312 -18.50 7.33 9.01
N GLU A 313 -19.53 7.06 8.21
CA GLU A 313 -20.77 6.42 8.66
C GLU A 313 -20.82 4.93 8.27
N SER A 314 -21.28 4.10 9.20
CA SER A 314 -21.48 2.67 8.99
C SER A 314 -22.53 2.43 7.90
N GLY A 315 -22.12 1.82 6.79
CA GLY A 315 -23.02 1.45 5.68
C GLY A 315 -23.04 2.43 4.50
N GLY A 316 -22.23 3.50 4.51
CA GLY A 316 -22.07 4.38 3.35
C GLY A 316 -21.09 3.82 2.32
N GLU A 317 -21.41 3.95 1.03
CA GLU A 317 -20.50 3.66 -0.08
C GLU A 317 -19.71 4.91 -0.47
N MET A 318 -18.43 4.74 -0.84
CA MET A 318 -17.65 5.83 -1.41
C MET A 318 -18.23 6.25 -2.78
N PRO A 319 -18.30 7.55 -3.10
CA PRO A 319 -18.70 8.00 -4.43
C PRO A 319 -17.76 7.46 -5.50
N LEU A 320 -18.33 7.09 -6.66
CA LEU A 320 -17.59 6.51 -7.79
C LEU A 320 -16.62 7.50 -8.45
N SER A 321 -16.84 8.82 -8.29
CA SER A 321 -15.98 9.87 -8.88
C SER A 321 -15.53 10.89 -7.84
N PRO A 322 -14.27 11.35 -7.88
CA PRO A 322 -13.83 12.53 -7.14
C PRO A 322 -14.70 13.74 -7.55
N GLY A 323 -15.49 14.29 -6.63
CA GLY A 323 -16.34 15.46 -6.88
C GLY A 323 -17.84 15.19 -7.04
N GLN A 324 -18.27 13.92 -7.14
CA GLN A 324 -19.68 13.60 -6.91
C GLN A 324 -19.90 13.52 -5.40
N SER A 325 -20.38 14.60 -4.78
CA SER A 325 -21.04 14.45 -3.49
C SER A 325 -22.27 13.57 -3.75
N SER A 326 -22.32 12.39 -3.12
CA SER A 326 -23.59 11.68 -3.04
C SER A 326 -24.50 12.55 -2.19
N ALA A 327 -25.33 13.38 -2.85
CA ALA A 327 -26.35 14.20 -2.22
C ALA A 327 -27.40 13.37 -1.45
N ARG A 328 -27.25 12.03 -1.41
CA ARG A 328 -28.10 11.10 -0.66
C ARG A 328 -27.52 10.58 0.65
N ALA A 329 -26.25 10.85 0.98
CA ALA A 329 -25.69 10.47 2.26
C ALA A 329 -25.10 11.70 2.95
N GLY A 330 -25.69 12.12 4.06
CA GLY A 330 -25.12 13.13 4.96
C GLY A 330 -23.83 12.69 5.66
N GLY A 331 -23.19 11.62 5.19
CA GLY A 331 -21.98 11.04 5.76
C GLY A 331 -20.72 11.67 5.21
N GLY A 332 -19.79 12.01 6.11
CA GLY A 332 -18.48 12.51 5.74
C GLY A 332 -17.57 11.45 5.17
N PHE A 333 -16.73 11.85 4.23
CA PHE A 333 -15.63 11.04 3.74
C PHE A 333 -14.32 11.69 4.15
N ILE A 334 -13.39 10.87 4.65
CA ILE A 334 -12.05 11.34 5.00
C ILE A 334 -11.11 10.86 3.91
N ILE A 335 -10.44 11.81 3.26
CA ILE A 335 -9.46 11.52 2.22
C ILE A 335 -8.08 11.93 2.74
N SER A 336 -7.09 11.04 2.62
CA SER A 336 -5.69 11.32 2.89
C SER A 336 -4.86 11.11 1.64
N ARG A 337 -3.95 12.04 1.40
CA ARG A 337 -2.88 11.92 0.40
C ARG A 337 -1.57 11.64 1.09
N THR A 338 -0.77 10.73 0.55
CA THR A 338 0.55 10.39 1.09
C THR A 338 1.51 10.24 -0.07
N GLU A 339 2.58 11.03 -0.07
CA GLU A 339 3.66 10.90 -1.04
C GLU A 339 4.33 9.54 -0.90
N VAL A 340 4.43 8.80 -2.00
CA VAL A 340 5.05 7.47 -2.05
C VAL A 340 6.44 7.55 -2.69
N GLN A 341 6.57 8.30 -3.78
CA GLN A 341 7.83 8.44 -4.50
C GLN A 341 7.85 9.76 -5.27
N THR A 342 9.04 10.37 -5.36
CA THR A 342 9.30 11.57 -6.16
C THR A 342 10.41 11.28 -7.16
N HIS A 343 10.20 11.66 -8.42
CA HIS A 343 11.22 11.69 -9.46
C HIS A 343 11.44 13.13 -9.92
N ARG A 344 12.67 13.63 -9.77
CA ARG A 344 13.08 14.90 -10.33
C ARG A 344 13.56 14.69 -11.76
N ILE A 345 12.78 15.16 -12.73
CA ILE A 345 13.08 14.98 -14.16
C ILE A 345 13.94 16.12 -14.72
N ALA A 346 14.03 17.25 -14.01
CA ALA A 346 14.98 18.33 -14.31
C ALA A 346 15.38 19.09 -13.04
N GLU A 347 16.63 19.54 -12.99
CA GLU A 347 17.23 20.32 -11.90
C GLU A 347 18.11 21.45 -12.44
N GLY A 348 18.18 22.57 -11.72
CA GLY A 348 18.83 23.80 -12.19
C GLY A 348 17.82 24.72 -12.89
N ASP A 349 18.27 25.82 -13.49
CA ASP A 349 17.37 26.68 -14.27
C ASP A 349 16.94 25.97 -15.56
N VAL A 350 15.77 25.35 -15.53
CA VAL A 350 15.29 24.46 -16.59
C VAL A 350 15.15 25.24 -17.92
N PRO A 351 15.75 24.76 -19.02
CA PRO A 351 15.69 25.45 -20.30
C PRO A 351 14.26 25.46 -20.85
N ARG A 352 13.92 26.55 -21.55
CA ARG A 352 12.57 26.74 -22.12
C ARG A 352 12.50 26.08 -23.49
N GLY A 353 11.35 25.50 -23.81
CA GLY A 353 11.09 24.82 -25.09
C GLY A 353 11.74 23.44 -25.23
N VAL A 354 12.42 22.93 -24.18
CA VAL A 354 12.98 21.58 -24.16
C VAL A 354 11.93 20.61 -23.63
N SER A 355 11.69 19.51 -24.37
CA SER A 355 10.84 18.42 -23.90
C SER A 355 11.62 17.52 -22.95
N LEU A 356 11.12 17.36 -21.73
CA LEU A 356 11.68 16.50 -20.70
C LEU A 356 10.88 15.19 -20.70
N PRO A 357 11.51 14.05 -21.01
CA PRO A 357 10.81 12.76 -20.97
C PRO A 357 10.48 12.37 -19.54
N VAL A 358 9.25 11.92 -19.32
CA VAL A 358 8.83 11.25 -18.10
C VAL A 358 9.02 9.75 -18.32
N HIS A 359 9.81 9.13 -17.44
CA HIS A 359 9.93 7.68 -17.35
C HIS A 359 9.99 7.30 -15.87
N PHE A 360 8.82 7.07 -15.28
CA PHE A 360 8.64 6.89 -13.84
C PHE A 360 8.36 5.42 -13.52
N VAL A 361 9.38 4.73 -13.01
CA VAL A 361 9.27 3.34 -12.55
C VAL A 361 8.56 3.30 -11.19
N LEU A 362 7.47 2.54 -11.11
CA LEU A 362 6.66 2.39 -9.90
C LEU A 362 7.41 1.57 -8.82
N PRO A 363 7.26 1.92 -7.53
CA PRO A 363 7.94 1.23 -6.43
C PRO A 363 7.13 0.00 -6.01
N THR A 364 7.42 -1.16 -6.63
CA THR A 364 6.59 -2.39 -6.57
C THR A 364 6.09 -2.84 -5.19
N LEU A 365 6.82 -2.56 -4.11
CA LEU A 365 6.42 -2.93 -2.73
C LEU A 365 5.56 -1.87 -2.02
N LEU A 366 5.45 -0.67 -2.58
CA LEU A 366 4.71 0.45 -2.01
C LEU A 366 3.44 0.78 -2.79
N VAL A 367 3.18 0.07 -3.90
CA VAL A 367 2.00 0.24 -4.76
C VAL A 367 1.14 -1.02 -4.80
N CYS A 368 -0.14 -0.81 -5.05
CA CYS A 368 -1.13 -1.86 -5.27
C CYS A 368 -2.13 -1.39 -6.33
N PRO A 369 -2.97 -2.29 -6.89
CA PRO A 369 -4.04 -1.89 -7.79
C PRO A 369 -4.99 -0.88 -7.14
N THR A 370 -5.60 -0.03 -7.96
CA THR A 370 -6.66 0.89 -7.53
C THR A 370 -7.89 0.10 -7.07
N VAL A 371 -8.44 0.48 -5.93
CA VAL A 371 -9.68 -0.06 -5.34
C VAL A 371 -10.66 1.11 -5.19
N ALA A 372 -11.64 1.24 -6.09
CA ALA A 372 -12.46 2.45 -6.20
C ALA A 372 -13.99 2.23 -6.24
N SER A 373 -14.50 1.00 -6.18
CA SER A 373 -15.92 0.73 -6.42
C SER A 373 -16.57 -0.15 -5.35
N GLY A 374 -17.79 0.22 -4.94
CA GLY A 374 -18.70 -0.63 -4.15
C GLY A 374 -18.28 -0.90 -2.70
N LEU A 375 -17.34 -0.14 -2.15
CA LEU A 375 -16.79 -0.32 -0.81
C LEU A 375 -16.90 0.95 0.04
N ALA A 376 -16.89 0.79 1.36
CA ALA A 376 -16.84 1.89 2.34
C ALA A 376 -15.47 2.58 2.42
N PHE A 377 -14.54 2.20 1.54
CA PHE A 377 -13.21 2.78 1.44
C PHE A 377 -12.73 2.75 0.00
N ARG A 378 -11.68 3.52 -0.29
CA ARG A 378 -10.97 3.52 -1.56
C ARG A 378 -9.46 3.58 -1.36
N ILE A 379 -8.74 2.94 -2.26
CA ILE A 379 -7.29 3.07 -2.42
C ILE A 379 -7.06 3.54 -3.86
N GLY A 380 -6.59 4.78 -4.02
CA GLY A 380 -6.36 5.39 -5.32
C GLY A 380 -4.94 5.96 -5.44
N TRP A 381 -4.64 6.46 -6.64
CA TRP A 381 -3.33 6.95 -7.02
C TRP A 381 -3.46 8.26 -7.79
N GLU A 382 -2.51 9.16 -7.56
CA GLU A 382 -2.48 10.48 -8.18
C GLU A 382 -1.03 10.81 -8.51
N LEU A 383 -0.76 11.12 -9.78
CA LEU A 383 0.50 11.73 -10.17
C LEU A 383 0.42 13.23 -9.89
N GLU A 384 1.50 13.83 -9.43
CA GLU A 384 1.59 15.28 -9.29
C GLU A 384 2.79 15.80 -10.08
N VAL A 385 2.58 16.82 -10.90
CA VAL A 385 3.68 17.58 -11.49
C VAL A 385 3.94 18.78 -10.59
N GLN A 386 5.10 18.81 -9.94
CA GLN A 386 5.53 19.92 -9.09
C GLN A 386 6.66 20.73 -9.74
N ILE A 387 6.48 22.05 -9.72
CA ILE A 387 7.41 23.04 -10.22
C ILE A 387 7.93 23.83 -9.02
N LEU A 388 9.23 23.86 -8.85
CA LEU A 388 9.91 24.69 -7.86
C LEU A 388 10.62 25.82 -8.59
N PHE A 389 10.37 27.05 -8.17
CA PHE A 389 11.11 28.23 -8.64
C PHE A 389 12.30 28.51 -7.71
N PHE A 390 13.31 29.23 -8.20
CA PHE A 390 14.49 29.58 -7.39
C PHE A 390 14.18 30.46 -6.18
N ASP A 391 13.09 31.23 -6.22
CA ASP A 391 12.63 32.06 -5.10
C ASP A 391 11.88 31.25 -4.02
N GLY A 392 11.78 29.93 -4.17
CA GLY A 392 11.09 29.04 -3.24
C GLY A 392 9.60 28.86 -3.54
N THR A 393 9.03 29.59 -4.52
CA THR A 393 7.65 29.40 -4.97
C THR A 393 7.47 27.95 -5.44
N LYS A 394 6.38 27.30 -5.01
CA LYS A 394 6.03 25.93 -5.40
C LYS A 394 4.66 25.91 -6.03
N VAL A 395 4.55 25.19 -7.14
CA VAL A 395 3.30 24.96 -7.88
C VAL A 395 3.15 23.46 -8.06
N THR A 396 1.97 22.93 -7.77
CA THR A 396 1.67 21.50 -7.90
C THR A 396 0.35 21.34 -8.65
N GLU A 397 0.32 20.42 -9.60
CA GLU A 397 -0.89 20.05 -10.33
C GLU A 397 -1.09 18.52 -10.26
N PRO A 398 -2.21 18.03 -9.70
CA PRO A 398 -2.51 16.61 -9.58
C PRO A 398 -3.22 16.02 -10.80
N TYR A 399 -2.97 14.73 -11.05
CA TYR A 399 -3.49 13.93 -12.15
C TYR A 399 -3.89 12.55 -11.63
N PRO A 400 -5.19 12.25 -11.44
CA PRO A 400 -5.64 10.94 -10.99
C PRO A 400 -5.24 9.84 -11.99
N VAL A 401 -4.74 8.71 -11.48
CA VAL A 401 -4.39 7.55 -12.28
C VAL A 401 -4.98 6.26 -11.71
N VAL A 402 -5.22 5.31 -12.60
CA VAL A 402 -5.67 3.95 -12.27
C VAL A 402 -4.48 3.02 -12.43
N LEU A 403 -4.11 2.34 -11.35
CA LEU A 403 -3.09 1.31 -11.37
C LEU A 403 -3.77 -0.06 -11.38
N TYR A 404 -3.27 -0.97 -12.21
CA TYR A 404 -3.74 -2.36 -12.26
C TYR A 404 -2.55 -3.32 -12.31
N ARG A 405 -2.75 -4.57 -11.90
CA ARG A 405 -1.71 -5.59 -12.00
C ARG A 405 -1.77 -6.25 -13.38
N GLY A 406 -0.64 -6.25 -14.10
CA GLY A 406 -0.49 -6.97 -15.37
C GLY A 406 -0.62 -8.49 -15.19
N GLN A 407 -0.61 -9.24 -16.30
CA GLN A 407 -0.74 -10.71 -16.30
C GLN A 407 0.44 -11.43 -15.67
#